data_AF-K1RKT4-F1
#
_entry.id   AF-K1RKT4-F1
#
_cell.length_a   1.000
_cell.length_b   1.000
_cell.length_c   1.000
_cell.angle_alpha   90.00
_cell.angle_beta   90.00
_cell.angle_gamma   90.00
#
_symmetry.space_group_name_H-M   'P 1'
#
loop_
_entity.id
_entity.type
_entity.pdbx_description
1 polymer ?
#
loop_
_entity_poly.entity_id
_entity_poly.type
_entity_poly.pdbx_seq_one_letter_code
_entity_poly.pdbx_strand_id
1 'polypeptide(L)' 'MRKTGFLTPLNDWLRRDEYYNMVKEKFEGEVAAKFFNRDYIMKLLDEHKAGTAHNMKKIWSVYSFILWYEKYFIEN' A
#
# COMPACT_ATOMS: atom_id res chain seq x y z
N MET A 1 24.29 18.59 5.97
CA MET A 1 23.03 17.92 6.40
C MET A 1 21.87 18.58 5.68
N ARG A 2 21.21 17.87 4.78
CA ARG A 2 19.98 18.37 4.12
C ARG A 2 18.86 18.32 5.17
N LYS A 3 18.14 19.42 5.39
CA LYS A 3 16.93 19.43 6.24
C LYS A 3 15.88 18.53 5.58
N THR A 4 15.87 17.27 5.95
CA THR A 4 14.74 16.37 5.73
C THR A 4 13.68 16.87 6.70
N GLY A 5 12.64 17.54 6.20
CA GLY A 5 11.46 17.84 7.01
C GLY A 5 10.87 16.57 7.62
N PHE A 6 9.77 16.68 8.35
CA PHE A 6 9.05 15.55 8.95
C PHE A 6 8.53 14.59 7.86
N LEU A 7 9.41 13.75 7.32
CA LEU A 7 9.08 12.76 6.31
C LEU A 7 8.19 11.73 6.97
N THR A 8 7.05 11.44 6.35
CA THR A 8 6.17 10.38 6.80
C THR A 8 6.96 9.07 6.83
N PRO A 9 6.98 8.33 7.95
CA PRO A 9 7.73 7.09 8.10
C PRO A 9 7.12 5.92 7.30
N LEU A 10 6.28 6.21 6.31
CA LEU A 10 5.55 5.22 5.53
C LEU A 10 6.49 4.21 4.84
N ASN A 11 7.65 4.67 4.38
CA ASN A 11 8.67 3.81 3.80
C ASN A 11 9.15 2.74 4.78
N ASP A 12 9.34 3.10 6.05
CA ASP A 12 9.81 2.19 7.09
C ASP A 12 8.66 1.36 7.65
N TRP A 13 7.45 1.93 7.70
CA TRP A 13 6.25 1.24 8.15
C TRP A 13 5.88 0.08 7.22
N LEU A 14 5.85 0.29 5.91
CA LEU A 14 5.50 -0.76 4.95
C LEU A 14 6.47 -1.96 4.95
N ARG A 15 7.62 -1.85 5.62
CA ARG A 15 8.55 -2.96 5.84
C ARG A 15 8.26 -3.77 7.10
N ARG A 16 7.46 -3.24 8.03
CA ARG A 16 7.07 -3.93 9.27
C ARG A 16 5.86 -4.81 8.99
N ASP A 17 5.83 -5.98 9.61
CA ASP A 17 4.78 -6.99 9.37
C ASP A 17 3.37 -6.45 9.61
N GLU A 18 3.17 -5.66 10.68
CA GLU A 18 1.88 -5.05 11.01
C GLU A 18 1.29 -4.25 9.83
N TYR A 19 2.03 -3.25 9.35
CA TYR A 19 1.54 -2.37 8.28
C TYR A 19 1.55 -3.05 6.91
N TYR A 20 2.50 -3.97 6.67
CA TYR A 20 2.50 -4.81 5.48
C TYR A 20 1.22 -5.66 5.41
N ASN A 21 0.86 -6.34 6.50
CA ASN A 21 -0.32 -7.21 6.55
C ASN A 21 -1.61 -6.40 6.39
N MET A 22 -1.69 -5.22 6.99
CA MET A 22 -2.83 -4.31 6.82
C MET A 22 -3.03 -3.90 5.35
N VAL A 23 -1.96 -3.58 4.62
CA VAL A 23 -2.06 -3.24 3.19
C VAL A 23 -2.34 -4.48 2.34
N LYS A 24 -1.71 -5.60 2.66
CA LYS A 24 -1.92 -6.88 1.99
C LYS A 24 -3.38 -7.30 2.02
N GLU A 25 -4.03 -7.21 3.18
CA GLU A 25 -5.46 -7.54 3.33
C GLU A 25 -6.33 -6.75 2.33
N LYS A 26 -6.06 -5.45 2.18
CA LYS A 26 -6.76 -4.62 1.19
C LYS A 26 -6.43 -5.00 -0.25
N PHE A 27 -5.19 -5.37 -0.53
CA PHE A 27 -4.76 -5.78 -1.88
C PHE A 27 -5.30 -7.15 -2.31
N GLU A 28 -5.61 -8.03 -1.36
CA GLU A 28 -6.21 -9.34 -1.63
C GLU A 28 -7.75 -9.26 -1.77
N GLY A 29 -8.36 -8.19 -1.27
CA GLY A 29 -9.81 -7.95 -1.26
C GLY A 29 -10.48 -7.73 -2.62
N GLU A 30 -11.81 -7.70 -2.61
CA GLU A 30 -12.64 -7.63 -3.83
C GLU A 30 -12.49 -6.32 -4.60
N VAL A 31 -12.34 -5.19 -3.90
CA VAL A 31 -12.11 -3.88 -4.53
C VAL A 31 -10.80 -3.88 -5.31
N ALA A 32 -9.76 -4.48 -4.75
CA ALA A 32 -8.49 -4.64 -5.45
C ALA A 32 -8.63 -5.52 -6.69
N ALA A 33 -9.36 -6.65 -6.59
CA ALA A 33 -9.63 -7.54 -7.72
C ALA A 33 -10.42 -6.86 -8.85
N LYS A 34 -11.29 -5.89 -8.52
CA LYS A 34 -12.12 -5.18 -9.49
C LYS A 34 -11.36 -4.13 -10.29
N PHE A 35 -10.42 -3.43 -9.67
CA PHE A 35 -9.78 -2.26 -10.27
C PHE A 35 -8.29 -2.42 -10.59
N PHE A 36 -7.64 -3.45 -10.04
CA PHE A 36 -6.20 -3.66 -10.18
C PHE A 36 -5.85 -5.11 -10.49
N ASN A 37 -4.67 -5.30 -11.08
CA ASN A 37 -4.04 -6.62 -11.14
C ASN A 37 -3.47 -6.95 -9.75
N ARG A 38 -4.10 -7.89 -9.04
CA ARG A 38 -3.72 -8.29 -7.67
C ARG A 38 -2.28 -8.81 -7.59
N ASP A 39 -1.87 -9.65 -8.52
CA ASP A 39 -0.52 -10.23 -8.53
C ASP A 39 0.54 -9.13 -8.65
N TYR A 40 0.28 -8.12 -9.48
CA TYR A 40 1.20 -7.01 -9.66
C TYR A 40 1.29 -6.11 -8.43
N ILE A 41 0.15 -5.73 -7.82
CA ILE A 41 0.19 -4.87 -6.63
C ILE A 41 0.77 -5.61 -5.41
N MET A 42 0.55 -6.92 -5.30
CA MET A 42 1.20 -7.76 -4.29
C MET A 42 2.71 -7.83 -4.51
N LYS A 43 3.16 -8.04 -5.74
CA LYS A 43 4.59 -7.97 -6.08
C LYS A 43 5.22 -6.63 -5.68
N LEU A 44 4.54 -5.51 -5.93
CA LEU A 44 5.04 -4.18 -5.53
C LEU A 44 5.23 -4.08 -4.01
N LEU A 45 4.29 -4.63 -3.24
CA LEU A 45 4.32 -4.64 -1.78
C LEU A 45 5.45 -5.53 -1.24
N ASP A 46 5.60 -6.73 -1.81
CA ASP A 46 6.63 -7.70 -1.41
C ASP A 46 8.04 -7.21 -1.71
N GLU A 47 8.28 -6.67 -2.92
CA GLU A 47 9.58 -6.07 -3.28
C GLU A 47 9.93 -4.88 -2.37
N HIS A 48 8.92 -4.13 -1.92
CA HIS A 48 9.15 -3.01 -1.02
C HIS A 48 9.53 -3.47 0.39
N LYS A 49 8.83 -4.48 0.92
CA LYS A 49 9.13 -5.10 2.21
C LYS A 49 10.51 -5.76 2.22
N ALA A 50 10.86 -6.48 1.14
CA ALA A 50 12.17 -7.08 0.95
C ALA A 50 13.31 -6.05 0.78
N GLY A 51 12.98 -4.77 0.60
CA GLY A 51 13.95 -3.71 0.38
C GLY A 51 14.60 -3.74 -1.01
N THR A 52 14.09 -4.56 -1.94
CA THR A 52 14.60 -4.69 -3.30
C THR A 52 14.06 -3.59 -4.23
N ALA A 53 12.98 -2.91 -3.85
CA ALA A 53 12.44 -1.77 -4.58
C ALA A 53 11.85 -0.66 -3.66
N HIS A 54 11.81 0.57 -4.18
CA HIS A 54 11.21 1.73 -3.52
C HIS A 54 9.81 2.02 -4.05
N ASN A 55 8.84 1.16 -3.72
CA ASN A 55 7.47 1.23 -4.24
C ASN A 55 6.47 1.99 -3.33
N MET A 56 6.91 2.59 -2.22
CA MET A 56 6.06 3.27 -1.22
C MET A 56 4.95 4.13 -1.83
N LYS A 57 5.28 5.01 -2.80
CA LYS A 57 4.30 5.91 -3.41
C LYS A 57 3.22 5.16 -4.19
N LYS A 58 3.60 4.12 -4.95
CA LYS A 58 2.67 3.30 -5.74
C LYS A 58 1.73 2.53 -4.80
N ILE A 59 2.28 1.91 -3.77
CA ILE A 59 1.53 1.18 -2.74
C ILE A 59 0.51 2.11 -2.09
N TRP A 60 0.95 3.32 -1.67
CA TRP A 60 0.08 4.30 -1.03
C TRP A 60 -1.08 4.75 -1.90
N SER A 61 -0.83 5.00 -3.19
CA SER A 61 -1.88 5.38 -4.14
C SER A 61 -2.94 4.31 -4.29
N VAL A 62 -2.55 3.04 -4.44
CA VAL A 62 -3.50 1.92 -4.56
C VAL A 62 -4.27 1.72 -3.24
N TYR A 63 -3.56 1.71 -2.11
CA TYR A 63 -4.16 1.54 -0.80
C TYR A 63 -5.19 2.62 -0.49
N SER A 64 -4.85 3.89 -0.75
CA SER A 64 -5.76 5.02 -0.53
C SER A 64 -6.99 4.94 -1.42
N PHE A 65 -6.84 4.52 -2.68
CA PHE A 65 -7.98 4.32 -3.58
C PHE A 65 -8.93 3.25 -3.04
N ILE A 66 -8.40 2.11 -2.58
CA ILE A 66 -9.22 1.02 -2.04
C ILE A 66 -10.01 1.50 -0.82
N LEU A 67 -9.35 2.12 0.15
CA LEU A 67 -10.01 2.65 1.35
C LEU A 67 -11.10 3.67 1.01
N TRP A 68 -10.83 4.58 0.06
CA TRP A 68 -11.81 5.57 -0.37
C TRP A 68 -13.00 4.91 -1.06
N TYR A 69 -12.77 3.94 -1.95
CA TYR A 69 -13.84 3.25 -2.64
C TYR A 69 -14.73 2.46 -1.68
N GLU A 70 -14.13 1.70 -0.76
CA GLU A 70 -14.85 1.00 0.30
C GLU A 70 -15.73 1.97 1.09
N LYS A 71 -15.14 3.10 1.53
CA LYS A 71 -15.84 4.07 2.37
C LYS A 71 -17.04 4.72 1.70
N TYR A 72 -16.93 5.08 0.42
CA TYR A 72 -17.92 5.93 -0.24
C TYR A 72 -18.86 5.17 -1.20
N PHE A 73 -18.52 3.94 -1.60
CA PHE A 73 -19.32 3.15 -2.55
C PHE A 73 -19.81 1.82 -1.99
N ILE A 74 -19.23 1.30 -0.89
CA ILE A 74 -19.64 0.03 -0.29
C ILE A 74 -20.30 0.24 1.09
N GLU A 75 -19.65 0.97 2.00
CA GLU A 75 -20.16 1.20 3.36
C GLU A 75 -21.34 2.18 3.44
N ASN A 76 -21.50 3.01 2.41
CA ASN A 76 -22.50 4.09 2.36
C ASN A 76 -23.94 3.57 2.22
#